data_AF-A0A6J7GM88-F1
#
_entry.id   AF-A0A6J7GM88-F1
#
_cell.length_a   1.000
_cell.length_b   1.000
_cell.length_c   1.000
_cell.angle_alpha   90.00
_cell.angle_beta   90.00
_cell.angle_gamma   90.00
#
_symmetry.space_group_name_H-M   'P 1'
#
loop_
_entity.id
_entity.type
_entity.pdbx_description
1 polymer ?
#
loop_
_entity_poly.entity_id
_entity_poly.type
_entity_poly.pdbx_seq_one_letter_code
_entity_poly.pdbx_strand_id
1 'polypeptide(L)'
;MEDTTVRCWGAGESGQLGNNSTLNTRSFTTLKTVVRNSAGTLELIPLTGVGQVELGAQHGCALMLNGTVQCWGLGSSGQLGAGGVTSSFVPRPVPNLFGVTQIAAGDNHNCALLANGSITCWGANISSQLGDNSSVNRLTPTLLRLEFTLQISAGASHSCASSVDGIRCWGANSQGQLGNGTLVPRRSPGSPFGRNQIQVSTGGSHSCSLLVTGVLSCWGKNNLGQVGDGQFLDRSLAVPVSGIVS
;
A
#
# COMPACT_ATOMS: atom_id res chain seq x y z
N MET A 1 -0.41 24.83 15.96
CA MET A 1 -1.09 23.66 15.37
C MET A 1 -0.36 23.35 14.08
N GLU A 2 0.11 22.12 13.89
CA GLU A 2 0.74 21.72 12.64
C GLU A 2 -0.29 21.70 11.49
N ASP A 3 0.14 22.15 10.31
CA ASP A 3 -0.67 22.07 9.09
C ASP A 3 -0.79 20.61 8.67
N THR A 4 -1.98 20.05 8.81
CA THR A 4 -2.29 18.65 8.46
C THR A 4 -2.99 18.54 7.10
N THR A 5 -2.89 19.57 6.26
CA THR A 5 -3.36 19.53 4.87
C THR A 5 -2.37 18.81 3.97
N VAL A 6 -2.89 18.22 2.89
CA VAL A 6 -2.08 17.50 1.90
C VAL A 6 -1.96 18.33 0.63
N ARG A 7 -0.72 18.48 0.15
CA ARG A 7 -0.41 19.09 -1.15
C ARG A 7 -0.07 18.01 -2.17
N CYS A 8 -0.61 18.13 -3.36
CA CYS A 8 -0.43 17.17 -4.46
C CYS A 8 0.05 17.89 -5.72
N TRP A 9 0.73 17.18 -6.61
CA TRP A 9 1.11 17.67 -7.94
C TRP A 9 1.35 16.50 -8.89
N GLY A 10 1.47 16.78 -10.20
CA GLY A 10 1.77 15.76 -11.22
C GLY A 10 0.55 15.35 -12.04
N ALA A 11 0.50 14.06 -12.40
CA ALA A 11 -0.55 13.46 -13.21
C ALA A 11 -1.90 13.42 -12.45
N GLY A 12 -2.98 13.76 -13.14
CA GLY A 12 -4.31 13.92 -12.55
C GLY A 12 -5.43 13.27 -13.34
N GLU A 13 -5.17 12.54 -14.42
CA GLU A 13 -6.17 12.09 -15.39
C GLU A 13 -7.24 11.16 -14.78
N SER A 14 -6.94 10.47 -13.68
CA SER A 14 -7.88 9.64 -12.91
C SER A 14 -8.45 10.35 -11.67
N GLY A 15 -8.12 11.62 -11.49
CA GLY A 15 -8.39 12.42 -10.28
C GLY A 15 -7.55 12.01 -9.08
N GLN A 16 -6.40 11.35 -9.29
CA GLN A 16 -5.48 10.88 -8.25
C GLN A 16 -4.78 12.01 -7.48
N LEU A 17 -4.92 13.27 -7.92
CA LEU A 17 -4.55 14.44 -7.12
C LEU A 17 -5.59 14.77 -6.03
N GLY A 18 -6.83 14.26 -6.16
CA GLY A 18 -7.90 14.40 -5.17
C GLY A 18 -8.39 15.84 -4.94
N ASN A 19 -8.13 16.74 -5.89
CA ASN A 19 -8.45 18.16 -5.82
C ASN A 19 -9.75 18.54 -6.55
N ASN A 20 -10.62 17.56 -6.83
CA ASN A 20 -11.82 17.65 -7.66
C ASN A 20 -11.54 18.08 -9.12
N SER A 21 -10.44 17.61 -9.70
CA SER A 21 -10.07 17.86 -11.08
C SER A 21 -9.42 16.62 -11.70
N THR A 22 -9.41 16.56 -13.02
CA THR A 22 -8.65 15.56 -13.80
C THR A 22 -7.42 16.17 -14.49
N LEU A 23 -7.11 17.44 -14.21
CA LEU A 23 -6.01 18.14 -14.85
C LEU A 23 -4.67 17.81 -14.22
N ASN A 24 -3.66 17.65 -15.08
CA ASN A 24 -2.28 17.57 -14.65
C ASN A 24 -1.82 18.92 -14.10
N THR A 25 -1.03 18.89 -13.04
CA THR A 25 -0.52 20.10 -12.39
C THR A 25 0.99 20.05 -12.31
N ARG A 26 1.64 21.19 -12.60
CA ARG A 26 3.10 21.37 -12.46
C ARG A 26 3.47 22.15 -11.18
N SER A 27 2.47 22.48 -10.37
CA SER A 27 2.57 23.24 -9.13
C SER A 27 1.65 22.62 -8.09
N PHE A 28 1.89 22.91 -6.81
CA PHE A 28 1.08 22.37 -5.73
C PHE A 28 -0.39 22.75 -5.87
N THR A 29 -1.24 21.75 -5.73
CA THR A 29 -2.66 21.88 -5.42
C THR A 29 -2.93 21.27 -4.03
N THR A 30 -4.13 21.43 -3.51
CA THR A 30 -4.52 20.89 -2.20
C THR A 30 -5.52 19.77 -2.38
N LEU A 31 -5.36 18.69 -1.62
CA LEU A 31 -6.34 17.62 -1.51
C LEU A 31 -7.63 18.16 -0.88
N LYS A 32 -8.79 17.95 -1.53
CA LYS A 32 -10.06 18.54 -1.10
C LYS A 32 -11.08 17.49 -0.74
N THR A 33 -11.86 17.73 0.29
CA THR A 33 -13.03 16.92 0.64
C THR A 33 -14.31 17.71 0.45
N VAL A 34 -15.43 16.99 0.30
CA VAL A 34 -16.77 17.57 0.14
C VAL A 34 -17.47 17.57 1.50
N VAL A 35 -17.93 18.73 1.94
CA VAL A 35 -18.75 18.89 3.16
C VAL A 35 -20.09 19.55 2.84
N ARG A 36 -21.08 19.37 3.71
CA ARG A 36 -22.31 20.17 3.69
C ARG A 36 -22.13 21.36 4.62
N ASN A 37 -22.37 22.56 4.13
CA ASN A 37 -22.34 23.76 4.96
C ASN A 37 -23.64 23.94 5.75
N SER A 38 -23.70 25.02 6.55
CA SER A 38 -24.87 25.37 7.37
C SER A 38 -26.14 25.62 6.58
N ALA A 39 -26.04 25.95 5.29
CA ALA A 39 -27.16 26.14 4.38
C ALA A 39 -27.60 24.83 3.68
N GLY A 40 -26.94 23.70 3.96
CA GLY A 40 -27.23 22.41 3.37
C GLY A 40 -26.67 22.20 1.96
N THR A 41 -25.89 23.15 1.42
CA THR A 41 -25.24 23.01 0.12
C THR A 41 -23.86 22.35 0.24
N LEU A 42 -23.41 21.70 -0.83
CA LEU A 42 -22.10 21.06 -0.87
C LEU A 42 -21.01 22.07 -1.20
N GLU A 43 -19.91 22.01 -0.46
CA GLU A 43 -18.72 22.82 -0.69
C GLU A 43 -17.44 21.98 -0.62
N LEU A 44 -16.38 22.48 -1.27
CA LEU A 44 -15.06 21.85 -1.27
C LEU A 44 -14.14 22.60 -0.33
N ILE A 45 -13.57 21.88 0.63
CA ILE A 45 -12.60 22.41 1.60
C ILE A 45 -11.33 21.55 1.59
N PRO A 46 -10.18 22.09 2.05
CA PRO A 46 -8.98 21.28 2.27
C PRO A 46 -9.28 20.09 3.20
N LEU A 47 -8.81 18.89 2.82
CA LEU A 47 -8.80 17.77 3.76
C LEU A 47 -7.75 18.04 4.85
N THR A 48 -8.16 17.95 6.11
CA THR A 48 -7.30 18.16 7.30
C THR A 48 -7.33 16.93 8.20
N GLY A 49 -6.39 16.85 9.14
CA GLY A 49 -6.27 15.71 10.06
C GLY A 49 -5.71 14.46 9.40
N VAL A 50 -4.90 14.61 8.35
CA VAL A 50 -4.22 13.50 7.67
C VAL A 50 -2.93 13.16 8.41
N GLY A 51 -2.74 11.88 8.75
CA GLY A 51 -1.53 11.36 9.41
C GLY A 51 -0.59 10.60 8.47
N GLN A 52 -1.12 9.95 7.42
CA GLN A 52 -0.33 9.25 6.41
C GLN A 52 -1.05 9.34 5.06
N VAL A 53 -0.29 9.41 3.97
CA VAL A 53 -0.79 9.32 2.59
C VAL A 53 -0.02 8.22 1.87
N GLU A 54 -0.74 7.35 1.17
CA GLU A 54 -0.17 6.31 0.32
C GLU A 54 -0.77 6.42 -1.09
N LEU A 55 0.06 6.16 -2.09
CA LEU A 55 -0.30 6.33 -3.50
C LEU A 55 -0.14 5.00 -4.23
N GLY A 56 -1.17 4.62 -4.99
CA GLY A 56 -1.05 3.60 -6.03
C GLY A 56 -0.73 4.22 -7.38
N ALA A 57 -0.99 3.48 -8.46
CA ALA A 57 -0.67 3.95 -9.81
C ALA A 57 -1.55 5.13 -10.25
N GLN A 58 -2.85 5.07 -9.91
CA GLN A 58 -3.86 6.05 -10.34
C GLN A 58 -4.89 6.35 -9.23
N HIS A 59 -4.56 6.03 -7.98
CA HIS A 59 -5.39 6.30 -6.80
C HIS A 59 -4.51 6.70 -5.62
N GLY A 60 -5.11 7.31 -4.61
CA GLY A 60 -4.46 7.62 -3.35
C GLY A 60 -5.37 7.30 -2.17
N CYS A 61 -4.78 7.04 -1.02
CA CYS A 61 -5.48 6.86 0.24
C CYS A 61 -4.80 7.68 1.35
N ALA A 62 -5.60 8.20 2.26
CA ALA A 62 -5.17 8.94 3.42
C ALA A 62 -5.66 8.24 4.68
N LEU A 63 -4.73 7.97 5.59
CA LEU A 63 -5.03 7.60 6.97
C LEU A 63 -5.19 8.89 7.76
N MET A 64 -6.36 9.05 8.35
CA MET A 64 -6.69 10.18 9.20
C MET A 64 -6.16 9.94 10.63
N LEU A 65 -5.87 11.01 11.37
CA LEU A 65 -5.39 10.94 12.76
C LEU A 65 -6.38 10.25 13.73
N ASN A 66 -7.65 10.16 13.35
CA ASN A 66 -8.67 9.42 14.11
C ASN A 66 -8.74 7.92 13.78
N GLY A 67 -7.81 7.40 12.96
CA GLY A 67 -7.75 5.99 12.58
C GLY A 67 -8.75 5.56 11.51
N THR A 68 -9.39 6.50 10.80
CA THR A 68 -10.22 6.23 9.61
C THR A 68 -9.42 6.39 8.32
N VAL A 69 -9.92 5.81 7.21
CA VAL A 69 -9.25 5.89 5.90
C VAL A 69 -10.18 6.50 4.86
N GLN A 70 -9.62 7.35 4.00
CA GLN A 70 -10.32 7.88 2.83
C GLN A 70 -9.47 7.64 1.57
N CYS A 71 -10.10 7.20 0.47
CA CYS A 71 -9.41 6.94 -0.80
C CYS A 71 -10.04 7.71 -1.96
N TRP A 72 -9.24 8.06 -2.97
CA TRP A 72 -9.64 8.79 -4.18
C TRP A 72 -8.86 8.32 -5.41
N GLY A 73 -9.24 8.81 -6.58
CA GLY A 73 -8.70 8.46 -7.88
C GLY A 73 -9.49 7.34 -8.57
N LEU A 74 -8.78 6.48 -9.29
CA LEU A 74 -9.34 5.33 -10.00
C LEU A 74 -10.05 4.36 -9.05
N GLY A 75 -11.27 3.94 -9.41
CA GLY A 75 -12.08 3.00 -8.62
C GLY A 75 -12.40 1.67 -9.31
N SER A 76 -11.99 1.45 -10.56
CA SER A 76 -12.48 0.35 -11.42
C SER A 76 -12.23 -1.06 -10.88
N SER A 77 -11.23 -1.25 -10.02
CA SER A 77 -10.93 -2.54 -9.36
C SER A 77 -11.38 -2.57 -7.90
N GLY A 78 -12.12 -1.56 -7.43
CA GLY A 78 -12.49 -1.39 -6.04
C GLY A 78 -11.41 -0.73 -5.19
N GLN A 79 -10.41 -0.05 -5.79
CA GLN A 79 -9.28 0.56 -5.04
C GLN A 79 -9.75 1.55 -3.97
N LEU A 80 -10.94 2.14 -4.12
CA LEU A 80 -11.48 3.08 -3.15
C LEU A 80 -12.11 2.42 -1.92
N GLY A 81 -12.33 1.10 -1.93
CA GLY A 81 -12.89 0.36 -0.78
C GLY A 81 -14.33 0.73 -0.40
N ALA A 82 -15.01 1.54 -1.20
CA ALA A 82 -16.31 2.15 -0.90
C ALA A 82 -17.52 1.31 -1.38
N GLY A 83 -17.33 0.01 -1.62
CA GLY A 83 -18.41 -0.91 -2.03
C GLY A 83 -18.83 -0.79 -3.51
N GLY A 84 -18.05 -0.12 -4.34
CA GLY A 84 -18.33 0.05 -5.76
C GLY A 84 -17.07 0.26 -6.59
N VAL A 85 -17.26 0.44 -7.91
CA VAL A 85 -16.17 0.57 -8.89
C VAL A 85 -16.02 1.98 -9.48
N THR A 86 -16.78 2.95 -8.95
CA THR A 86 -16.79 4.32 -9.44
C THR A 86 -15.57 5.08 -8.92
N SER A 87 -14.79 5.66 -9.84
CA SER A 87 -13.72 6.60 -9.51
C SER A 87 -14.22 7.83 -8.76
N SER A 88 -13.35 8.49 -8.00
CA SER A 88 -13.70 9.71 -7.30
C SER A 88 -12.56 10.70 -7.31
N PHE A 89 -12.83 11.97 -7.64
CA PHE A 89 -11.79 12.99 -7.74
C PHE A 89 -11.57 13.74 -6.42
N VAL A 90 -12.21 13.26 -5.35
CA VAL A 90 -12.09 13.71 -3.96
C VAL A 90 -12.03 12.48 -3.05
N PRO A 91 -11.40 12.57 -1.86
CA PRO A 91 -11.40 11.49 -0.89
C PRO A 91 -12.80 11.02 -0.52
N ARG A 92 -13.01 9.71 -0.60
CA ARG A 92 -14.22 9.03 -0.13
C ARG A 92 -13.87 8.17 1.08
N PRO A 93 -14.66 8.21 2.16
CA PRO A 93 -14.48 7.30 3.28
C PRO A 93 -14.54 5.83 2.86
N VAL A 94 -13.63 5.03 3.39
CA VAL A 94 -13.71 3.57 3.34
C VAL A 94 -14.64 3.13 4.49
N PRO A 95 -15.87 2.67 4.19
CA PRO A 95 -16.85 2.37 5.23
C PRO A 95 -16.40 1.20 6.11
N ASN A 96 -16.76 1.25 7.39
CA ASN A 96 -16.51 0.19 8.38
C ASN A 96 -15.02 -0.13 8.61
N LEU A 97 -14.11 0.78 8.28
CA LEU A 97 -12.68 0.66 8.54
C LEU A 97 -12.23 1.67 9.60
N PHE A 98 -11.91 1.18 10.79
CA PHE A 98 -11.56 1.97 11.96
C PHE A 98 -10.35 1.39 12.69
N GLY A 99 -9.69 2.22 13.51
CA GLY A 99 -8.53 1.78 14.29
C GLY A 99 -7.33 1.41 13.42
N VAL A 100 -7.23 2.01 12.23
CA VAL A 100 -6.09 1.83 11.33
C VAL A 100 -4.88 2.58 11.90
N THR A 101 -3.72 1.93 11.84
CA THR A 101 -2.43 2.46 12.32
C THR A 101 -1.42 2.63 11.20
N GLN A 102 -1.60 1.91 10.10
CA GLN A 102 -0.78 2.03 8.89
C GLN A 102 -1.64 1.68 7.67
N ILE A 103 -1.44 2.39 6.56
CA ILE A 103 -1.90 1.98 5.23
C ILE A 103 -0.71 1.68 4.32
N ALA A 104 -0.93 0.87 3.29
CA ALA A 104 0.00 0.62 2.20
C ALA A 104 -0.78 0.48 0.89
N ALA A 105 -0.31 1.15 -0.17
CA ALA A 105 -0.91 1.09 -1.49
C ALA A 105 0.05 0.40 -2.49
N GLY A 106 -0.46 -0.60 -3.19
CA GLY A 106 0.16 -1.12 -4.41
C GLY A 106 -0.40 -0.41 -5.64
N ASP A 107 -0.09 -0.89 -6.84
CA ASP A 107 -0.54 -0.22 -8.07
C ASP A 107 -2.06 -0.06 -8.13
N ASN A 108 -2.79 -1.11 -7.73
CA ASN A 108 -4.24 -1.17 -7.85
C ASN A 108 -4.93 -1.83 -6.63
N HIS A 109 -4.23 -1.98 -5.52
CA HIS A 109 -4.78 -2.53 -4.28
C HIS A 109 -4.24 -1.80 -3.07
N ASN A 110 -4.87 -2.03 -1.92
CA ASN A 110 -4.45 -1.45 -0.67
C ASN A 110 -4.52 -2.49 0.44
N CYS A 111 -3.71 -2.28 1.46
CA CYS A 111 -3.81 -2.97 2.73
C CYS A 111 -3.75 -1.95 3.88
N ALA A 112 -4.38 -2.28 5.00
CA ALA A 112 -4.37 -1.50 6.22
C ALA A 112 -4.06 -2.40 7.42
N LEU A 113 -3.16 -1.93 8.28
CA LEU A 113 -2.83 -2.55 9.57
C LEU A 113 -3.69 -1.92 10.66
N LEU A 114 -4.44 -2.75 11.37
CA LEU A 114 -5.28 -2.35 12.48
C LEU A 114 -4.49 -2.38 13.80
N ALA A 115 -4.93 -1.58 14.78
CA ALA A 115 -4.30 -1.50 16.11
C ALA A 115 -4.24 -2.84 16.86
N ASN A 116 -5.09 -3.81 16.49
CA ASN A 116 -5.07 -5.17 17.03
C ASN A 116 -4.09 -6.12 16.31
N GLY A 117 -3.27 -5.60 15.38
CA GLY A 117 -2.30 -6.37 14.59
C GLY A 117 -2.89 -7.12 13.38
N SER A 118 -4.20 -7.06 13.18
CA SER A 118 -4.85 -7.65 11.99
C SER A 118 -4.64 -6.79 10.75
N ILE A 119 -4.64 -7.41 9.58
CA ILE A 119 -4.55 -6.72 8.30
C ILE A 119 -5.91 -6.81 7.61
N THR A 120 -6.27 -5.78 6.83
CA THR A 120 -7.36 -5.86 5.87
C THR A 120 -6.89 -5.33 4.53
N CYS A 121 -7.29 -5.97 3.43
CA CYS A 121 -6.89 -5.55 2.08
C CYS A 121 -8.10 -5.44 1.14
N TRP A 122 -8.02 -4.54 0.17
CA TRP A 122 -9.05 -4.34 -0.85
C TRP A 122 -8.47 -3.85 -2.19
N GLY A 123 -9.32 -3.82 -3.22
CA GLY A 123 -8.95 -3.44 -4.58
C GLY A 123 -8.69 -4.65 -5.48
N ALA A 124 -7.75 -4.50 -6.41
CA ALA A 124 -7.38 -5.53 -7.37
C ALA A 124 -6.82 -6.79 -6.69
N ASN A 125 -7.18 -7.96 -7.19
CA ASN A 125 -6.75 -9.24 -6.63
C ASN A 125 -6.43 -10.31 -7.69
N ILE A 126 -6.26 -9.93 -8.96
CA ILE A 126 -6.02 -10.90 -10.05
C ILE A 126 -4.73 -11.70 -9.82
N SER A 127 -3.73 -11.10 -9.20
CA SER A 127 -2.48 -11.75 -8.78
C SER A 127 -2.53 -12.32 -7.36
N SER A 128 -3.72 -12.33 -6.75
CA SER A 128 -3.96 -12.70 -5.35
C SER A 128 -3.21 -11.83 -4.32
N GLN A 129 -2.96 -10.56 -4.66
CA GLN A 129 -2.24 -9.58 -3.83
C GLN A 129 -2.97 -9.18 -2.53
N LEU A 130 -4.24 -9.59 -2.36
CA LEU A 130 -4.98 -9.37 -1.12
C LEU A 130 -4.78 -10.49 -0.09
N GLY A 131 -4.30 -11.66 -0.50
CA GLY A 131 -3.95 -12.75 0.43
C GLY A 131 -5.13 -13.49 1.03
N ASP A 132 -6.35 -13.25 0.52
CA ASP A 132 -7.61 -13.79 1.03
C ASP A 132 -7.98 -15.18 0.47
N ASN A 133 -6.97 -15.91 -0.02
CA ASN A 133 -7.11 -17.20 -0.70
C ASN A 133 -8.03 -17.15 -1.94
N SER A 134 -8.17 -15.98 -2.56
CA SER A 134 -8.93 -15.80 -3.80
C SER A 134 -8.09 -15.07 -4.86
N SER A 135 -8.65 -14.93 -6.06
CA SER A 135 -8.10 -14.06 -7.11
C SER A 135 -9.15 -13.05 -7.59
N VAL A 136 -10.10 -12.70 -6.72
CA VAL A 136 -11.25 -11.85 -7.03
C VAL A 136 -11.11 -10.51 -6.32
N ASN A 137 -11.31 -9.42 -7.06
CA ASN A 137 -11.24 -8.06 -6.53
C ASN A 137 -12.18 -7.88 -5.34
N ARG A 138 -11.77 -7.06 -4.37
CA ARG A 138 -12.58 -6.74 -3.20
C ARG A 138 -12.95 -5.27 -3.21
N LEU A 139 -14.25 -4.99 -3.31
CA LEU A 139 -14.79 -3.63 -3.34
C LEU A 139 -14.85 -2.99 -1.95
N THR A 140 -14.62 -3.79 -0.90
CA THR A 140 -14.58 -3.40 0.51
C THR A 140 -13.38 -4.08 1.18
N PRO A 141 -12.85 -3.52 2.28
CA PRO A 141 -11.82 -4.16 3.08
C PRO A 141 -12.19 -5.60 3.48
N THR A 142 -11.33 -6.56 3.15
CA THR A 142 -11.45 -7.96 3.57
C THR A 142 -10.37 -8.30 4.59
N LEU A 143 -10.80 -8.82 5.75
CA LEU A 143 -9.92 -9.20 6.84
C LEU A 143 -8.97 -10.34 6.44
N LEU A 144 -7.69 -10.14 6.74
CA LEU A 144 -6.62 -11.11 6.68
C LEU A 144 -6.06 -11.33 8.09
N ARG A 145 -6.20 -12.55 8.61
CA ARG A 145 -5.73 -12.89 9.96
C ARG A 145 -4.24 -13.24 9.93
N LEU A 146 -3.42 -12.26 10.30
CA LEU A 146 -2.01 -12.45 10.67
C LEU A 146 -1.83 -12.01 12.12
N GLU A 147 -1.06 -12.77 12.87
CA GLU A 147 -0.74 -12.44 14.26
C GLU A 147 0.55 -11.63 14.32
N PHE A 148 0.62 -10.70 15.27
CA PHE A 148 1.83 -9.94 15.60
C PHE A 148 2.44 -9.16 14.42
N THR A 149 1.61 -8.70 13.48
CA THR A 149 2.05 -7.82 12.39
C THR A 149 2.57 -6.50 12.95
N LEU A 150 3.78 -6.12 12.55
CA LEU A 150 4.44 -4.88 12.94
C LEU A 150 4.34 -3.82 11.84
N GLN A 151 4.47 -4.24 10.58
CA GLN A 151 4.43 -3.35 9.43
C GLN A 151 3.85 -4.07 8.21
N ILE A 152 3.20 -3.31 7.33
CA ILE A 152 2.80 -3.75 5.99
C ILE A 152 3.49 -2.91 4.91
N SER A 153 3.67 -3.52 3.73
CA SER A 153 4.14 -2.85 2.51
C SER A 153 3.51 -3.53 1.29
N ALA A 154 3.15 -2.74 0.27
CA ALA A 154 2.48 -3.21 -0.93
C ALA A 154 3.29 -2.81 -2.17
N GLY A 155 3.66 -3.79 -2.98
CA GLY A 155 4.30 -3.58 -4.28
C GLY A 155 3.25 -3.50 -5.38
N ALA A 156 3.66 -3.57 -6.66
CA ALA A 156 2.72 -3.42 -7.77
C ALA A 156 1.59 -4.46 -7.73
N SER A 157 1.94 -5.74 -7.51
CA SER A 157 1.02 -6.87 -7.52
C SER A 157 1.34 -7.91 -6.43
N HIS A 158 2.05 -7.51 -5.39
CA HIS A 158 2.35 -8.33 -4.21
C HIS A 158 2.26 -7.49 -2.95
N SER A 159 2.14 -8.15 -1.82
CA SER A 159 2.09 -7.51 -0.50
C SER A 159 2.99 -8.28 0.45
N CYS A 160 3.59 -7.57 1.39
CA CYS A 160 4.40 -8.14 2.46
C CYS A 160 4.00 -7.55 3.80
N ALA A 161 4.14 -8.36 4.84
CA ALA A 161 4.00 -7.96 6.23
C ALA A 161 5.23 -8.42 7.00
N SER A 162 5.77 -7.57 7.86
CA SER A 162 6.73 -7.98 8.88
C SER A 162 6.01 -8.29 10.18
N SER A 163 6.47 -9.33 10.86
CA SER A 163 6.04 -9.72 12.19
C SER A 163 7.25 -10.19 13.00
N VAL A 164 7.07 -10.36 14.31
CA VAL A 164 8.15 -10.79 15.22
C VAL A 164 8.80 -12.12 14.82
N ASP A 165 8.07 -12.98 14.11
CA ASP A 165 8.51 -14.30 13.66
C ASP A 165 9.12 -14.31 12.23
N GLY A 166 9.05 -13.19 11.50
CA GLY A 166 9.66 -13.02 10.18
C GLY A 166 8.80 -12.21 9.21
N ILE A 167 9.16 -12.26 7.92
CA ILE A 167 8.38 -11.64 6.85
C ILE A 167 7.49 -12.65 6.17
N ARG A 168 6.27 -12.23 5.87
CA ARG A 168 5.29 -12.98 5.08
C ARG A 168 4.94 -12.16 3.85
N CYS A 169 5.14 -12.73 2.67
CA CYS A 169 4.74 -12.09 1.42
C CYS A 169 3.74 -12.97 0.65
N TRP A 170 2.84 -12.33 -0.09
CA TRP A 170 1.84 -12.97 -0.95
C TRP A 170 1.55 -12.15 -2.21
N GLY A 171 0.84 -12.76 -3.16
CA GLY A 171 0.55 -12.18 -4.47
C GLY A 171 1.45 -12.73 -5.59
N ALA A 172 1.76 -11.87 -6.55
CA ALA A 172 2.63 -12.18 -7.70
C ALA A 172 4.05 -12.58 -7.25
N ASN A 173 4.67 -13.51 -7.98
CA ASN A 173 6.02 -14.00 -7.66
C ASN A 173 6.89 -14.35 -8.89
N SER A 174 6.53 -13.89 -10.08
CA SER A 174 7.24 -14.28 -11.33
C SER A 174 8.70 -13.81 -11.38
N GLN A 175 9.12 -12.92 -10.50
CA GLN A 175 10.50 -12.40 -10.37
C GLN A 175 11.12 -12.78 -9.02
N GLY A 176 10.46 -13.64 -8.23
CA GLY A 176 10.91 -14.00 -6.89
C GLY A 176 10.63 -12.93 -5.83
N GLN A 177 9.76 -11.94 -6.10
CA GLN A 177 9.46 -10.82 -5.20
C GLN A 177 8.85 -11.22 -3.84
N LEU A 178 8.46 -12.49 -3.67
CA LEU A 178 8.01 -13.04 -2.38
C LEU A 178 9.16 -13.56 -1.49
N GLY A 179 10.38 -13.73 -2.01
CA GLY A 179 11.58 -14.00 -1.20
C GLY A 179 11.68 -15.41 -0.61
N ASN A 180 10.83 -16.34 -1.06
CA ASN A 180 10.69 -17.68 -0.50
C ASN A 180 11.44 -18.79 -1.26
N GLY A 181 12.36 -18.43 -2.15
CA GLY A 181 13.14 -19.35 -2.98
C GLY A 181 12.38 -19.91 -4.19
N THR A 182 11.14 -19.47 -4.43
CA THR A 182 10.32 -19.93 -5.56
C THR A 182 9.93 -18.77 -6.47
N LEU A 183 9.40 -19.10 -7.66
CA LEU A 183 8.74 -18.14 -8.57
C LEU A 183 7.21 -18.33 -8.60
N VAL A 184 6.67 -19.10 -7.65
CA VAL A 184 5.24 -19.46 -7.63
C VAL A 184 4.47 -18.40 -6.83
N PRO A 185 3.39 -17.82 -7.40
CA PRO A 185 2.56 -16.85 -6.69
C PRO A 185 1.84 -17.50 -5.50
N ARG A 186 1.49 -16.68 -4.51
CA ARG A 186 0.84 -17.15 -3.27
C ARG A 186 -0.49 -16.44 -3.07
N ARG A 187 -1.56 -17.22 -2.91
CA ARG A 187 -2.92 -16.67 -2.70
C ARG A 187 -3.22 -16.29 -1.26
N SER A 188 -2.34 -16.66 -0.34
CA SER A 188 -2.38 -16.33 1.08
C SER A 188 -0.96 -16.02 1.56
N PRO A 189 -0.80 -15.32 2.69
CA PRO A 189 0.49 -15.11 3.32
C PRO A 189 1.28 -16.42 3.44
N GLY A 190 2.51 -16.42 2.95
CA GLY A 190 3.41 -17.56 3.10
C GLY A 190 3.82 -17.79 4.55
N SER A 191 4.56 -18.88 4.76
CA SER A 191 5.30 -19.08 6.01
C SER A 191 6.28 -17.93 6.23
N PRO A 192 6.48 -17.49 7.48
CA PRO A 192 7.42 -16.42 7.77
C PRO A 192 8.84 -16.87 7.39
N PHE A 193 9.60 -15.97 6.76
CA PHE A 193 11.02 -16.17 6.47
C PHE A 193 11.86 -15.01 7.00
N GLY A 194 13.13 -15.31 7.29
CA GLY A 194 13.97 -14.39 8.04
C GLY A 194 13.52 -14.26 9.50
N ARG A 195 14.43 -13.86 10.38
CA ARG A 195 14.12 -13.57 11.79
C ARG A 195 14.67 -12.20 12.14
N ASN A 196 14.09 -11.58 13.17
CA ASN A 196 14.50 -10.26 13.66
C ASN A 196 14.46 -9.20 12.55
N GLN A 197 13.40 -9.18 11.75
CA GLN A 197 13.18 -8.15 10.72
C GLN A 197 12.16 -7.16 11.24
N ILE A 198 12.57 -5.90 11.34
CA ILE A 198 11.73 -4.83 11.91
C ILE A 198 10.99 -4.05 10.83
N GLN A 199 11.51 -4.03 9.60
CA GLN A 199 10.91 -3.29 8.51
C GLN A 199 10.92 -4.08 7.21
N VAL A 200 9.90 -3.82 6.39
CA VAL A 200 9.77 -4.30 5.02
C VAL A 200 9.36 -3.17 4.10
N SER A 201 9.98 -3.09 2.93
CA SER A 201 9.63 -2.14 1.87
C SER A 201 9.56 -2.86 0.54
N THR A 202 8.50 -2.63 -0.22
CA THR A 202 8.29 -3.24 -1.53
C THR A 202 8.33 -2.18 -2.63
N GLY A 203 9.04 -2.48 -3.71
CA GLY A 203 8.92 -1.77 -4.98
C GLY A 203 7.98 -2.49 -5.95
N GLY A 204 8.04 -2.14 -7.24
CA GLY A 204 7.14 -2.73 -8.24
C GLY A 204 7.24 -4.25 -8.36
N SER A 205 8.43 -4.84 -8.31
CA SER A 205 8.64 -6.30 -8.35
C SER A 205 9.86 -6.76 -7.56
N HIS A 206 10.27 -5.98 -6.56
CA HIS A 206 11.33 -6.33 -5.63
C HIS A 206 10.91 -5.91 -4.23
N SER A 207 11.58 -6.44 -3.22
CA SER A 207 11.30 -6.16 -1.82
C SER A 207 12.61 -6.15 -1.04
N CYS A 208 12.65 -5.35 0.01
CA CYS A 208 13.78 -5.24 0.92
C CYS A 208 13.31 -5.29 2.36
N SER A 209 14.18 -5.74 3.25
CA SER A 209 13.94 -5.75 4.68
C SER A 209 15.15 -5.32 5.48
N LEU A 210 14.87 -4.66 6.60
CA LEU A 210 15.87 -4.24 7.57
C LEU A 210 15.79 -5.14 8.80
N LEU A 211 16.91 -5.80 9.12
CA LEU A 211 17.05 -6.57 10.34
C LEU A 211 17.29 -5.64 11.54
N VAL A 212 16.95 -6.11 12.75
CA VAL A 212 17.27 -5.43 14.03
C VAL A 212 18.78 -5.16 14.14
N THR A 213 19.61 -5.99 13.51
CA THR A 213 21.07 -5.84 13.48
C THR A 213 21.57 -4.77 12.51
N GLY A 214 20.68 -4.08 11.79
CA GLY A 214 21.03 -3.10 10.77
C GLY A 214 21.35 -3.69 9.39
N VAL A 215 21.31 -5.01 9.24
CA VAL A 215 21.54 -5.65 7.93
C VAL A 215 20.35 -5.40 7.01
N LEU A 216 20.60 -4.79 5.86
CA LEU A 216 19.64 -4.64 4.77
C LEU A 216 19.76 -5.82 3.80
N SER A 217 18.65 -6.52 3.56
CA SER A 217 18.56 -7.57 2.53
C SER A 217 17.49 -7.24 1.51
N CYS A 218 17.72 -7.54 0.24
CA CYS A 218 16.74 -7.34 -0.84
C CYS A 218 16.57 -8.61 -1.67
N TRP A 219 15.43 -8.72 -2.35
CA TRP A 219 15.08 -9.82 -3.25
C TRP A 219 14.07 -9.38 -4.33
N GLY A 220 13.86 -10.22 -5.32
CA GLY A 220 12.97 -10.00 -6.46
C GLY A 220 13.72 -9.61 -7.73
N LYS A 221 13.03 -8.81 -8.57
CA LYS A 221 13.53 -8.31 -9.85
C LYS A 221 14.81 -7.49 -9.66
N ASN A 222 15.85 -7.80 -10.44
CA ASN A 222 17.18 -7.18 -10.32
C ASN A 222 17.80 -6.76 -11.67
N ASN A 223 17.03 -6.77 -12.75
CA ASN A 223 17.53 -6.43 -14.09
C ASN A 223 18.09 -4.99 -14.25
N LEU A 224 17.84 -4.11 -13.28
CA LEU A 224 18.37 -2.74 -13.20
C LEU A 224 19.22 -2.53 -11.93
N GLY A 225 19.58 -3.61 -11.22
CA GLY A 225 20.35 -3.53 -9.97
C GLY A 225 19.51 -3.18 -8.73
N GLN A 226 18.18 -3.37 -8.78
CA GLN A 226 17.26 -3.01 -7.68
C GLN A 226 17.58 -3.72 -6.36
N VAL A 227 18.20 -4.91 -6.41
CA VAL A 227 18.57 -5.68 -5.21
C VAL A 227 19.87 -5.17 -4.59
N GLY A 228 20.76 -4.56 -5.36
CA GLY A 228 21.99 -3.96 -4.84
C GLY A 228 23.05 -4.96 -4.36
N ASP A 229 23.02 -6.21 -4.83
CA ASP A 229 24.01 -7.24 -4.49
C ASP A 229 25.25 -7.23 -5.40
N GLY A 230 25.39 -6.22 -6.26
CA GLY A 230 26.46 -6.13 -7.26
C GLY A 230 26.24 -7.03 -8.48
N GLN A 231 25.05 -7.60 -8.64
CA GLN A 231 24.65 -8.41 -9.79
C GLN A 231 23.38 -7.83 -10.44
N PHE A 232 23.03 -8.33 -11.63
CA PHE A 232 21.80 -7.95 -12.36
C PHE A 232 20.83 -9.13 -12.56
N LEU A 233 20.95 -10.13 -11.70
CA LEU A 233 20.15 -11.35 -11.74
C LEU A 233 19.11 -11.32 -10.64
N ASP A 234 17.87 -11.64 -11.00
CA ASP A 234 16.77 -11.72 -10.05
C ASP A 234 17.11 -12.66 -8.88
N ARG A 235 16.58 -12.35 -7.71
CA ARG A 235 16.82 -13.11 -6.48
C ARG A 235 15.50 -13.59 -5.91
N SER A 236 15.27 -14.91 -5.89
CA SER A 236 14.10 -15.48 -5.23
C SER A 236 14.27 -15.62 -3.71
N LEU A 237 15.47 -15.38 -3.19
CA LEU A 237 15.80 -15.35 -1.76
C LEU A 237 16.39 -13.99 -1.40
N ALA A 238 16.16 -13.57 -0.15
CA ALA A 238 16.80 -12.38 0.41
C ALA A 238 18.33 -12.53 0.39
N VAL A 239 19.01 -11.53 -0.17
CA VAL A 239 20.47 -11.42 -0.16
C VAL A 239 20.89 -10.08 0.47
N PRO A 240 22.02 -10.02 1.19
CA PRO A 240 22.52 -8.77 1.73
C PRO A 240 22.82 -7.75 0.63
N VAL A 241 22.50 -6.48 0.89
CA VAL A 241 22.88 -5.37 0.01
C VAL A 241 24.37 -5.09 0.18
N SER A 242 25.09 -4.99 -0.94
CA SER A 242 26.53 -4.75 -0.95
C SER A 242 26.86 -3.31 -0.54
N GLY A 243 27.93 -3.14 0.25
CA GLY A 243 28.48 -1.82 0.59
C GLY A 243 27.74 -1.07 1.72
N ILE A 244 26.75 -1.69 2.35
CA ILE A 244 26.14 -1.17 3.58
C ILE A 244 26.73 -1.92 4.77
N VAL A 245 27.60 -1.25 5.53
CA VAL A 245 28.12 -1.76 6.80
C VAL A 245 27.30 -1.18 7.95
N SER A 246 26.93 -2.03 8.91
CA SER A 246 26.24 -1.69 10.15
C SER A 246 27.17 -1.00 11.15
#